data_AF-A0A4Y8DC39-F1
#
_entry.id   AF-A0A4Y8DC39-F1
#
_cell.length_a   1.000
_cell.length_b   1.000
_cell.length_c   1.000
_cell.angle_alpha   90.00
_cell.angle_beta   90.00
_cell.angle_gamma   90.00
#
_symmetry.space_group_name_H-M   'P 1'
#
loop_
_entity.id
_entity.type
_entity.pdbx_description
1 polymer ?
#
loop_
_entity_poly.entity_id
_entity_poly.type
_entity_poly.pdbx_seq_one_letter_code
_entity_poly.pdbx_strand_id
1 'polypeptide(L)'
;MSSYTPNFDNKCYITTNSPDGKTTTFVDSTSFVTRSQAPGVTLQFAYSAVSPPSFIDDADLKAHQETIKQEKTTTTPSAGNSSAVLCHLDPNPSGTEGFMHRTRTLDYVTIMDGELGYTVNSGEKRVFKKGDVVIQRSGWHAWTNLSKTEGATFFAVVVGAEGATEDFMEMNDA
;
A
#
# COMPACT_ATOMS: atom_id res chain seq x y z
N MET A 1 -10.09 -25.76 -6.22
CA MET A 1 -9.96 -24.31 -6.47
C MET A 1 -10.66 -23.60 -5.33
N SER A 2 -9.99 -22.68 -4.64
CA SER A 2 -10.60 -21.89 -3.57
C SER A 2 -11.71 -21.03 -4.16
N SER A 3 -12.89 -21.03 -3.53
CA SER A 3 -14.03 -20.16 -3.87
C SER A 3 -13.92 -18.78 -3.22
N TYR A 4 -12.73 -18.42 -2.76
CA TYR A 4 -12.47 -17.15 -2.10
C TYR A 4 -12.68 -16.00 -3.07
N THR A 5 -13.56 -15.08 -2.69
CA THR A 5 -13.73 -13.80 -3.37
C THR A 5 -13.48 -12.72 -2.34
N PRO A 6 -12.44 -11.88 -2.49
CA PRO A 6 -12.20 -10.80 -1.55
C PRO A 6 -13.37 -9.81 -1.54
N ASN A 7 -13.75 -9.35 -0.35
CA ASN A 7 -14.74 -8.28 -0.20
C ASN A 7 -14.01 -6.95 -0.05
N PHE A 8 -14.24 -6.04 -0.99
CA PHE A 8 -13.64 -4.71 -1.08
C PHE A 8 -14.70 -3.61 -0.95
N ASP A 9 -15.56 -3.70 0.07
CA ASP A 9 -16.64 -2.73 0.35
C ASP A 9 -16.18 -1.49 1.13
N ASN A 10 -14.90 -1.46 1.51
CA ASN A 10 -14.26 -0.36 2.20
C ASN A 10 -14.15 0.90 1.32
N LYS A 11 -14.21 2.07 1.96
CA LYS A 11 -14.14 3.37 1.30
C LYS A 11 -12.96 4.18 1.80
N CYS A 12 -12.33 4.92 0.90
CA CYS A 12 -11.39 5.99 1.25
C CYS A 12 -12.22 7.27 1.39
N TYR A 13 -11.98 8.09 2.40
CA TYR A 13 -12.65 9.38 2.57
C TYR A 13 -11.61 10.48 2.60
N ILE A 14 -11.73 11.45 1.70
CA ILE A 14 -10.78 12.57 1.55
C ILE A 14 -11.49 13.87 1.88
N THR A 15 -10.82 14.73 2.63
CA THR A 15 -11.32 16.06 3.00
C THR A 15 -10.63 17.16 2.20
N THR A 16 -11.33 18.25 1.97
CA THR A 16 -10.81 19.53 1.43
C THR A 16 -11.23 20.68 2.35
N ASN A 17 -10.53 21.82 2.25
CA ASN A 17 -10.83 23.02 3.01
C ASN A 17 -11.31 24.15 2.08
N SER A 18 -12.23 24.98 2.59
CA SER A 18 -12.61 26.22 1.91
C SER A 18 -11.39 27.14 1.72
N PRO A 19 -11.39 28.04 0.71
CA PRO A 19 -10.25 28.94 0.46
C PRO A 19 -9.86 29.83 1.65
N ASP A 20 -10.80 30.13 2.54
CA ASP A 20 -10.56 30.89 3.77
C ASP A 20 -10.11 30.03 4.97
N GLY A 21 -9.99 28.70 4.77
CA GLY A 21 -9.57 27.72 5.77
C GLY A 21 -10.57 27.47 6.90
N LYS A 22 -11.80 27.99 6.82
CA LYS A 22 -12.76 27.92 7.94
C LYS A 22 -13.67 26.71 7.92
N THR A 23 -13.82 26.07 6.76
CA THR A 23 -14.73 24.93 6.59
C THR A 23 -13.97 23.76 5.99
N THR A 24 -14.16 22.57 6.57
CA THR A 24 -13.68 21.31 6.00
C THR A 24 -14.87 20.49 5.55
N THR A 25 -14.83 19.97 4.32
CA THR A 25 -15.86 19.08 3.77
C THR A 25 -15.23 17.82 3.18
N PHE A 26 -16.04 16.79 2.97
CA PHE A 26 -15.62 15.63 2.19
C PHE A 26 -15.68 15.95 0.70
N VAL A 27 -14.79 15.32 -0.07
CA VAL A 27 -14.84 15.31 -1.54
C VAL A 27 -15.94 14.35 -1.98
N ASP A 28 -16.75 14.73 -2.98
CA ASP A 28 -17.97 14.00 -3.38
C ASP A 28 -17.75 12.56 -3.91
N SER A 29 -16.53 12.25 -4.37
CA SER A 29 -16.16 10.92 -4.88
C SER A 29 -14.82 10.49 -4.31
N THR A 30 -14.86 9.55 -3.37
CA THR A 30 -13.66 8.99 -2.75
C THR A 30 -13.85 7.49 -2.57
N SER A 31 -13.07 6.73 -3.34
CA SER A 31 -12.99 5.27 -3.29
C SER A 31 -11.54 4.89 -3.55
N PHE A 32 -11.14 3.73 -3.07
CA PHE A 32 -9.85 3.19 -3.46
C PHE A 32 -9.83 2.89 -4.95
N VAL A 33 -8.67 3.09 -5.58
CA VAL A 33 -8.40 2.51 -6.90
C VAL A 33 -7.91 1.08 -6.66
N THR A 34 -8.76 0.09 -6.96
CA THR A 34 -8.46 -1.33 -6.75
C THR A 34 -7.83 -1.95 -8.00
N ARG A 35 -6.66 -2.59 -7.86
CA ARG A 35 -5.93 -3.25 -8.95
C ARG A 35 -5.30 -4.56 -8.51
N SER A 36 -5.36 -5.57 -9.37
CA SER A 36 -4.56 -6.79 -9.22
C SER A 36 -3.10 -6.48 -9.57
N GLN A 37 -2.18 -6.64 -8.62
CA GLN A 37 -0.75 -6.40 -8.82
C GLN A 37 -0.01 -7.65 -9.29
N ALA A 38 -0.39 -8.81 -8.75
CA ALA A 38 0.14 -10.13 -9.08
C ALA A 38 -0.92 -11.19 -8.74
N PRO A 39 -0.78 -12.45 -9.18
CA PRO A 39 -1.70 -13.51 -8.76
C PRO A 39 -1.81 -13.58 -7.23
N GLY A 40 -3.02 -13.42 -6.71
CA GLY A 40 -3.29 -13.43 -5.26
C GLY A 40 -2.87 -12.17 -4.50
N VAL A 41 -2.48 -11.09 -5.19
CA VAL A 41 -2.11 -9.81 -4.58
C VAL A 41 -2.93 -8.69 -5.21
N THR A 42 -3.82 -8.09 -4.41
CA THR A 42 -4.65 -6.96 -4.82
C THR A 42 -4.29 -5.72 -4.02
N LEU A 43 -4.07 -4.59 -4.69
CA LEU A 43 -3.81 -3.30 -4.08
C LEU A 43 -5.03 -2.41 -4.18
N GLN A 44 -5.38 -1.75 -3.09
CA GLN A 44 -6.37 -0.67 -3.06
C GLN A 44 -5.62 0.63 -2.74
N PHE A 45 -5.32 1.39 -3.78
CA PHE A 45 -4.59 2.64 -3.69
C PHE A 45 -5.47 3.76 -3.12
N ALA A 46 -5.01 4.39 -2.04
CA ALA A 46 -5.79 5.32 -1.23
C ALA A 46 -5.49 6.79 -1.55
N TYR A 47 -4.20 7.15 -1.57
CA TYR A 47 -3.74 8.52 -1.78
C TYR A 47 -2.25 8.56 -2.18
N SER A 48 -1.84 9.63 -2.85
CA SER A 48 -0.44 9.98 -3.09
C SER A 48 -0.22 11.47 -2.85
N ALA A 49 0.97 11.83 -2.37
CA ALA A 49 1.35 13.22 -2.16
C ALA A 49 2.79 13.45 -2.58
N VAL A 50 3.04 14.61 -3.19
CA VAL A 50 4.38 15.13 -3.41
C VAL A 50 4.90 15.80 -2.14
N SER A 51 6.23 15.86 -1.96
CA SER A 51 6.83 16.52 -0.78
C SER A 51 7.52 17.85 -1.10
N PRO A 52 7.32 18.90 -0.27
CA PRO A 52 6.29 18.95 0.78
C PRO A 52 4.88 19.00 0.15
N PRO A 53 3.85 18.43 0.81
CA PRO A 53 2.49 18.55 0.30
C PRO A 53 2.04 20.01 0.34
N SER A 54 1.37 20.46 -0.72
CA SER A 54 0.73 21.77 -0.77
C SER A 54 -0.78 21.61 -0.75
N PHE A 55 -1.39 22.09 0.33
CA PHE A 55 -2.85 22.16 0.47
C PHE A 55 -3.44 23.47 -0.07
N ILE A 56 -2.59 24.39 -0.56
CA ILE A 56 -3.04 25.62 -1.22
C ILE A 56 -3.81 25.23 -2.47
N ASP A 57 -5.05 25.72 -2.57
CA ASP A 57 -5.97 25.43 -3.67
C ASP A 57 -6.08 23.92 -3.97
N ASP A 58 -6.00 23.06 -2.95
CA ASP A 58 -6.06 21.60 -3.10
C ASP A 58 -5.01 21.04 -4.09
N ALA A 59 -3.82 21.63 -4.15
CA ALA A 59 -2.81 21.25 -5.13
C ALA A 59 -2.38 19.77 -5.02
N ASP A 60 -2.25 19.23 -3.80
CA ASP A 60 -1.94 17.82 -3.57
C ASP A 60 -3.11 16.90 -4.00
N LEU A 61 -4.34 17.26 -3.67
CA LEU A 61 -5.55 16.53 -4.07
C LEU A 61 -5.72 16.51 -5.59
N LYS A 62 -5.52 17.65 -6.25
CA LYS A 62 -5.53 17.74 -7.71
C LYS A 62 -4.46 16.84 -8.32
N ALA A 63 -3.25 16.84 -7.77
CA ALA A 63 -2.17 15.96 -8.24
C ALA A 63 -2.55 14.48 -8.09
N HIS A 64 -3.09 14.08 -6.93
CA HIS A 64 -3.60 12.73 -6.71
C HIS A 64 -4.72 12.35 -7.70
N GLN A 65 -5.68 13.23 -7.92
CA GLN A 65 -6.77 13.03 -8.86
C GLN A 65 -6.27 12.86 -10.30
N GLU A 66 -5.28 13.63 -10.72
CA GLU A 66 -4.65 13.46 -12.04
C GLU A 66 -3.91 12.11 -12.17
N THR A 67 -3.24 11.64 -11.11
CA THR A 67 -2.62 10.30 -11.09
C THR A 67 -3.66 9.21 -11.33
N ILE A 68 -4.78 9.23 -10.60
CA ILE A 68 -5.80 8.17 -10.72
C ILE A 68 -6.62 8.25 -12.01
N LYS A 69 -6.81 9.45 -12.58
CA LYS A 69 -7.44 9.63 -13.91
C LYS A 69 -6.64 8.97 -15.02
N GLN A 70 -5.31 8.93 -14.88
CA GLN A 70 -4.42 8.25 -15.81
C GLN A 70 -4.40 6.73 -15.59
N GLU A 71 -5.25 6.20 -14.72
CA GLU A 71 -5.23 4.80 -14.32
C GLU A 71 -3.87 4.35 -13.77
N LYS A 72 -3.11 5.27 -13.18
CA LYS A 72 -1.83 4.98 -12.52
C LYS A 72 -2.03 4.86 -11.02
N THR A 73 -1.18 4.05 -10.39
CA THR A 73 -1.06 3.94 -8.93
C THR A 73 0.41 3.95 -8.58
N THR A 74 0.83 4.88 -7.74
CA THR A 74 2.23 4.99 -7.31
C THR A 74 2.39 4.28 -5.97
N THR A 75 2.71 2.99 -5.99
CA THR A 75 2.87 2.21 -4.74
C THR A 75 4.28 2.35 -4.17
N THR A 76 5.27 2.58 -5.04
CA THR A 76 6.64 2.95 -4.67
C THR A 76 6.95 4.36 -5.16
N PRO A 77 6.83 5.39 -4.30
CA PRO A 77 6.99 6.78 -4.69
C PRO A 77 8.47 7.18 -4.89
N SER A 78 8.69 8.20 -5.72
CA SER A 78 9.99 8.88 -5.82
C SER A 78 10.43 9.53 -4.50
N ALA A 79 11.71 9.84 -4.37
CA ALA A 79 12.29 10.44 -3.17
C ALA A 79 11.48 11.65 -2.65
N GLY A 80 11.16 11.62 -1.36
CA GLY A 80 10.34 12.62 -0.67
C GLY A 80 8.83 12.40 -0.80
N ASN A 81 8.34 11.88 -1.92
CA ASN A 81 6.91 11.66 -2.13
C ASN A 81 6.40 10.48 -1.28
N SER A 82 5.08 10.43 -1.09
CA SER A 82 4.44 9.38 -0.32
C SER A 82 3.23 8.78 -1.03
N SER A 83 2.90 7.54 -0.67
CA SER A 83 1.67 6.88 -1.05
C SER A 83 1.05 6.10 0.11
N ALA A 84 -0.26 5.92 0.06
CA ALA A 84 -1.02 5.13 1.00
C ALA A 84 -1.80 4.04 0.25
N VAL A 85 -1.70 2.80 0.71
CA VAL A 85 -2.26 1.64 0.01
C VAL A 85 -2.68 0.55 0.99
N LEU A 86 -3.82 -0.11 0.74
CA LEU A 86 -4.10 -1.41 1.33
C LEU A 86 -3.60 -2.49 0.38
N CYS A 87 -2.89 -3.47 0.92
CA CYS A 87 -2.50 -4.67 0.21
C CYS A 87 -3.28 -5.85 0.76
N HIS A 88 -3.99 -6.53 -0.13
CA HIS A 88 -4.74 -7.73 0.15
C HIS A 88 -4.03 -8.94 -0.47
N LEU A 89 -3.83 -9.97 0.35
CA LEU A 89 -3.29 -11.26 -0.05
C LEU A 89 -4.40 -12.32 0.03
N ASP A 90 -4.64 -12.99 -1.10
CA ASP A 90 -5.55 -14.13 -1.17
C ASP A 90 -5.08 -15.28 -0.25
N PRO A 91 -5.97 -16.24 0.09
CA PRO A 91 -5.57 -17.46 0.78
C PRO A 91 -4.46 -18.19 0.04
N ASN A 92 -3.53 -18.78 0.79
CA ASN A 92 -2.34 -19.44 0.28
C ASN A 92 -2.37 -20.96 0.58
N PRO A 93 -3.22 -21.74 -0.11
CA PRO A 93 -3.38 -23.17 0.17
C PRO A 93 -2.12 -23.99 -0.08
N SER A 94 -1.26 -23.56 -1.01
CA SER A 94 0.02 -24.19 -1.34
C SER A 94 1.14 -23.85 -0.36
N GLY A 95 0.97 -22.83 0.49
CA GLY A 95 2.04 -22.35 1.37
C GLY A 95 3.22 -21.77 0.59
N THR A 96 2.95 -21.16 -0.58
CA THR A 96 3.98 -20.51 -1.39
C THR A 96 4.56 -19.33 -0.63
N GLU A 97 5.89 -19.19 -0.61
CA GLU A 97 6.54 -18.04 0.00
C GLU A 97 6.24 -16.76 -0.78
N GLY A 98 6.22 -15.64 -0.07
CA GLY A 98 6.02 -14.32 -0.65
C GLY A 98 7.15 -13.89 -1.60
N PHE A 99 6.87 -12.84 -2.37
CA PHE A 99 7.85 -12.26 -3.27
C PHE A 99 8.94 -11.48 -2.50
N MET A 100 10.19 -11.92 -2.58
CA MET A 100 11.34 -11.25 -1.96
C MET A 100 11.77 -10.05 -2.80
N HIS A 101 11.50 -8.84 -2.30
CA HIS A 101 11.83 -7.58 -2.95
C HIS A 101 12.44 -6.57 -1.99
N ARG A 102 13.04 -5.53 -2.57
CA ARG A 102 13.47 -4.32 -1.87
C ARG A 102 13.02 -3.08 -2.64
N THR A 103 12.55 -2.09 -1.90
CA THR A 103 12.24 -0.75 -2.40
C THR A 103 13.13 0.25 -1.68
N ARG A 104 13.41 1.42 -2.27
CA ARG A 104 14.15 2.50 -1.60
C ARG A 104 13.18 3.36 -0.79
N THR A 105 12.46 2.75 0.14
CA THR A 105 11.36 3.41 0.85
C THR A 105 11.42 3.18 2.35
N LEU A 106 10.76 4.08 3.08
CA LEU A 106 10.37 3.88 4.47
C LEU A 106 8.88 3.55 4.50
N ASP A 107 8.54 2.38 5.02
CA ASP A 107 7.18 1.87 4.99
C ASP A 107 6.65 1.71 6.42
N TYR A 108 5.50 2.31 6.68
CA TYR A 108 4.73 2.14 7.90
C TYR A 108 3.59 1.18 7.60
N VAL A 109 3.75 -0.09 7.96
CA VAL A 109 2.79 -1.14 7.63
C VAL A 109 2.02 -1.54 8.87
N THR A 110 0.69 -1.48 8.83
CA THR A 110 -0.20 -1.95 9.90
C THR A 110 -1.01 -3.13 9.41
N ILE A 111 -1.03 -4.21 10.17
CA ILE A 111 -1.85 -5.38 9.83
C ILE A 111 -3.31 -5.08 10.16
N MET A 112 -4.17 -5.12 9.16
CA MET A 112 -5.59 -4.78 9.28
C MET A 112 -6.45 -6.01 9.53
N ASP A 113 -6.07 -7.14 8.93
CA ASP A 113 -6.79 -8.39 9.06
C ASP A 113 -5.92 -9.62 8.74
N GLY A 114 -6.24 -10.75 9.36
CA GLY A 114 -5.51 -12.01 9.20
C GLY A 114 -4.17 -12.08 9.96
N GLU A 115 -3.41 -13.13 9.64
CA GLU A 115 -2.04 -13.36 10.13
C GLU A 115 -1.08 -13.44 8.93
N LEU A 116 -0.04 -12.62 8.97
CA LEU A 116 0.91 -12.45 7.89
C LEU A 116 2.31 -12.85 8.33
N GLY A 117 2.93 -13.74 7.56
CA GLY A 117 4.35 -14.03 7.63
C GLY A 117 5.15 -12.91 6.97
N TYR A 118 6.29 -12.60 7.57
CA TYR A 118 7.25 -11.62 7.07
C TYR A 118 8.64 -12.23 7.11
N THR A 119 9.21 -12.45 5.94
CA THR A 119 10.55 -13.00 5.77
C THR A 119 11.49 -11.90 5.31
N VAL A 120 12.65 -11.78 5.94
CA VAL A 120 13.76 -10.93 5.46
C VAL A 120 14.85 -11.77 4.82
N ASN A 121 15.75 -11.16 4.04
CA ASN A 121 16.77 -11.90 3.26
C ASN A 121 17.78 -12.70 4.10
N SER A 122 17.92 -12.42 5.40
CA SER A 122 18.72 -13.27 6.30
C SER A 122 18.09 -14.65 6.54
N GLY A 123 16.84 -14.85 6.09
CA GLY A 123 16.04 -16.04 6.38
C GLY A 123 15.26 -15.93 7.69
N GLU A 124 15.44 -14.86 8.47
CA GLU A 124 14.60 -14.61 9.65
C GLU A 124 13.14 -14.40 9.23
N LYS A 125 12.24 -15.04 9.97
CA LYS A 125 10.79 -14.94 9.77
C LYS A 125 10.09 -14.50 11.04
N ARG A 126 9.09 -13.63 10.88
CA ARG A 126 8.17 -13.21 11.94
C ARG A 126 6.73 -13.38 11.47
N VAL A 127 5.83 -13.56 12.42
CA VAL A 127 4.38 -13.57 12.17
C VAL A 127 3.81 -12.33 12.82
N PHE A 128 3.01 -11.60 12.05
CA PHE A 128 2.30 -10.41 12.49
C PHE A 128 0.80 -10.65 12.41
N LYS A 129 0.08 -10.19 13.42
CA LYS A 129 -1.38 -10.30 13.53
C LYS A 129 -2.01 -8.92 13.45
N LYS A 130 -3.34 -8.89 13.27
CA LYS A 130 -4.14 -7.66 13.30
C LYS A 130 -3.74 -6.72 14.45
N GLY A 131 -3.46 -5.47 14.10
CA GLY A 131 -3.02 -4.40 15.02
C GLY A 131 -1.51 -4.28 15.18
N ASP A 132 -0.72 -5.26 14.73
CA ASP A 132 0.74 -5.14 14.72
C ASP A 132 1.21 -4.14 13.65
N VAL A 133 2.36 -3.53 13.90
CA VAL A 133 3.00 -2.56 13.01
C VAL A 133 4.40 -3.02 12.64
N VAL A 134 4.75 -2.91 11.36
CA VAL A 134 6.09 -3.13 10.83
C VAL A 134 6.62 -1.82 10.26
N ILE A 135 7.82 -1.45 10.68
CA ILE A 135 8.55 -0.31 10.14
C ILE A 135 9.64 -0.87 9.23
N GLN A 136 9.42 -0.82 7.92
CA GLN A 136 10.38 -1.34 6.94
C GLN A 136 11.27 -0.21 6.41
N ARG A 137 12.59 -0.45 6.39
CA ARG A 137 13.61 0.58 6.09
C ARG A 137 14.52 0.16 4.94
N SER A 138 14.06 0.32 3.71
CA SER A 138 14.78 -0.11 2.49
C SER A 138 15.32 -1.55 2.56
N GLY A 139 14.61 -2.43 3.27
CA GLY A 139 15.03 -3.80 3.53
C GLY A 139 14.50 -4.77 2.48
N TRP A 140 15.24 -5.88 2.29
CA TRP A 140 14.71 -7.02 1.56
C TRP A 140 13.65 -7.73 2.39
N HIS A 141 12.47 -7.93 1.82
CA HIS A 141 11.37 -8.59 2.51
C HIS A 141 10.38 -9.29 1.57
N ALA A 142 9.62 -10.21 2.16
CA ALA A 142 8.51 -10.90 1.53
C ALA A 142 7.34 -11.03 2.53
N TRP A 143 6.14 -10.69 2.07
CA TRP A 143 4.89 -10.89 2.81
C TRP A 143 4.23 -12.20 2.37
N THR A 144 3.75 -13.00 3.31
CA THR A 144 3.09 -14.28 3.03
C THR A 144 1.80 -14.39 3.83
N ASN A 145 0.68 -14.64 3.17
CA ASN A 145 -0.53 -15.07 3.86
C ASN A 145 -0.32 -16.51 4.37
N LEU A 146 -0.47 -16.70 5.68
CA LEU A 146 -0.28 -18.00 6.33
C LEU A 146 -1.55 -18.85 6.32
N SER A 147 -2.71 -18.23 6.04
CA SER A 147 -3.99 -18.92 5.97
C SER A 147 -4.15 -19.63 4.63
N LYS A 148 -4.72 -20.83 4.67
CA LYS A 148 -5.06 -21.62 3.47
C LYS A 148 -6.46 -21.33 2.95
N THR A 149 -7.31 -20.69 3.74
CA THR A 149 -8.74 -20.49 3.44
C THR A 149 -9.19 -19.04 3.49
N GLU A 150 -8.50 -18.20 4.26
CA GLU A 150 -8.85 -16.79 4.47
C GLU A 150 -7.83 -15.86 3.82
N GLY A 151 -8.29 -14.71 3.31
CA GLY A 151 -7.41 -13.63 2.89
C GLY A 151 -6.81 -12.88 4.08
N ALA A 152 -5.82 -12.04 3.83
CA ALA A 152 -5.19 -11.18 4.82
C ALA A 152 -4.91 -9.80 4.23
N THR A 153 -4.97 -8.75 5.05
CA THR A 153 -4.84 -7.37 4.57
C THR A 153 -3.93 -6.56 5.48
N PHE A 154 -3.04 -5.76 4.88
CA PHE A 154 -2.28 -4.74 5.59
C PHE A 154 -2.46 -3.36 4.92
N PHE A 155 -2.35 -2.29 5.71
CA PHE A 155 -2.28 -0.91 5.23
C PHE A 155 -0.84 -0.44 5.30
N ALA A 156 -0.34 0.19 4.23
CA ALA A 156 0.99 0.75 4.17
C ALA A 156 0.94 2.24 3.83
N VAL A 157 1.69 3.04 4.58
CA VAL A 157 2.14 4.36 4.14
C VAL A 157 3.60 4.22 3.71
N VAL A 158 3.88 4.48 2.45
CA VAL A 158 5.19 4.32 1.82
C VAL A 158 5.75 5.71 1.53
N VAL A 159 6.98 5.97 1.96
CA VAL A 159 7.68 7.24 1.72
C VAL A 159 8.96 6.97 0.94
N GLY A 160 9.16 7.67 -0.17
CA GLY A 160 10.36 7.56 -0.99
C GLY A 160 11.58 8.07 -0.23
N ALA A 161 12.56 7.22 0.00
CA ALA A 161 13.82 7.60 0.63
C ALA A 161 14.75 8.29 -0.39
N GLU A 162 15.94 8.71 0.07
CA GLU A 162 16.97 9.25 -0.82
C GLU A 162 17.28 8.28 -1.97
N GLY A 163 17.28 8.82 -3.20
CA GLY A 163 17.56 8.05 -4.41
C GLY A 163 16.45 7.07 -4.82
N ALA A 164 15.26 7.14 -4.20
CA ALA A 164 14.08 6.42 -4.67
C ALA A 164 13.58 7.01 -5.99
N THR A 165 13.28 6.13 -6.93
CA THR A 165 12.61 6.45 -8.19
C THR A 165 11.23 5.80 -8.19
N GLU A 166 10.26 6.49 -8.76
CA GLU A 166 8.90 5.96 -8.92
C GLU A 166 8.91 4.58 -9.58
N ASP A 167 8.04 3.69 -9.09
CA ASP A 167 7.84 2.32 -9.56
C ASP A 167 9.07 1.41 -9.47
N PHE A 168 10.15 1.85 -8.80
CA PHE A 168 11.33 1.02 -8.59
C PHE A 168 11.10 -0.02 -7.50
N MET A 169 11.22 -1.28 -7.92
CA MET A 169 11.27 -2.45 -7.05
C MET A 169 12.41 -3.35 -7.51
N GLU A 170 13.34 -3.59 -6.60
CA GLU A 170 14.43 -4.54 -6.81
C GLU A 170 13.93 -5.93 -6.45
N MET A 171 13.98 -6.82 -7.43
CA MET A 171 13.59 -8.22 -7.32
C MET A 171 14.86 -9.04 -7.04
N ASN A 172 14.79 -10.07 -6.21
CA ASN A 172 15.92 -10.99 -6.13
C ASN A 172 15.98 -11.77 -7.45
N ASP A 173 17.14 -11.79 -8.11
CA ASP A 173 17.37 -12.70 -9.21
C ASP A 173 17.22 -14.14 -8.66
N ALA A 174 16.30 -14.91 -9.26
CA ALA A 174 16.05 -16.30 -8.87
C ALA A 174 17.26 -17.20 -9.14
#